data_AF-H3AAJ9-F1
#
_entry.id   AF-H3AAJ9-F1
#
_cell.length_a   1.000
_cell.length_b   1.000
_cell.length_c   1.000
_cell.angle_alpha   90.00
_cell.angle_beta   90.00
_cell.angle_gamma   90.00
#
_symmetry.space_group_name_H-M   'P 1'
#
loop_
_entity.id
_entity.type
_entity.pdbx_description
1 polymer ?
#
loop_
_entity_poly.entity_id
_entity_poly.type
_entity_poly.pdbx_seq_one_letter_code
_entity_poly.pdbx_strand_id
1 'polypeptide(L)'
;LAAGLWGPYKDLWHTVENAIWKRQPEAAYHLDLVLKKHKPDFISLFKNPAKNVDQRQKVQKASTEGIAIQGQQGMRLLPEQLINEAFILSDLYDIGELAAVELLLAGEHQQPHFPGLRRGLVAILLYWDGKRCIANSLRSLIQSRRGKTWTLELGVELVSMTTKFTDELMEHELTQKILRLVSQIDVSSEFEKLQRARGLGNEKHRKEVSDLMKECRLSLAECLFVWTCQSPLNENDTLLLIGHLETVTAEADGSLDSVNLALLMALLYCFDIHFLEQGTEDREGTEESPVVLFRSASEAITSYRIGQQFIGLCNLQNSLSCGFLLALAMMYNLYSMLIMVAFSTLGATDEAMADVAISQNAFLFLTEAVIGSESFSQEEFYIRRIHHLVTDFLALMPMKVKQLRNRADEDARMIHMSMQMGNEPPSTLRRDLEHLMLLIGELYRKDPFNLELALEYWCPSEPVQSSTIMGSYLGVVLAKFVRQMGDLLPPTIYIPYLKMLCGLANGPQCAHYCFSLLKVNGSSNGKAEVNLWNDLDTCLSPLHTRMLTSTHTKLNFTASLFTR
;
A
#
# COMPACT_ATOMS: atom_id res chain seq x y z
N LEU A 1 22.06 21.67 -20.45
CA LEU A 1 21.62 21.00 -19.20
C LEU A 1 21.44 22.09 -18.16
N ALA A 2 20.20 22.32 -17.71
CA ALA A 2 19.91 23.31 -16.68
C ALA A 2 20.56 22.85 -15.36
N ALA A 3 21.29 23.73 -14.68
CA ALA A 3 22.05 23.39 -13.48
C ALA A 3 21.20 23.49 -12.19
N GLY A 4 19.95 23.94 -12.30
CA GLY A 4 19.07 24.16 -11.15
C GLY A 4 18.48 22.87 -10.58
N LEU A 5 18.78 22.60 -9.31
CA LEU A 5 18.31 21.44 -8.54
C LEU A 5 16.93 21.60 -7.88
N TRP A 6 16.38 22.82 -7.85
CA TRP A 6 15.12 23.10 -7.15
C TRP A 6 14.13 23.91 -7.99
N GLY A 7 14.46 25.15 -8.37
CA GLY A 7 13.54 26.03 -9.11
C GLY A 7 12.91 25.38 -10.34
N PRO A 8 13.70 24.81 -11.28
CA PRO A 8 13.15 24.14 -12.46
C PRO A 8 12.25 22.95 -12.12
N TYR A 9 12.55 22.20 -11.06
CA TYR A 9 11.74 21.05 -10.62
C TYR A 9 10.46 21.51 -9.93
N LYS A 10 10.49 22.65 -9.23
CA LYS A 10 9.32 23.27 -8.64
C LYS A 10 8.35 23.77 -9.72
N ASP A 11 8.88 24.44 -10.74
CA ASP A 11 8.09 24.91 -11.89
C ASP A 11 7.48 23.74 -12.68
N LEU A 12 8.24 22.66 -12.87
CA LEU A 12 7.74 21.41 -13.46
C LEU A 12 6.57 20.85 -12.63
N TRP A 13 6.75 20.72 -11.31
CA TRP A 13 5.69 20.23 -10.44
C TRP A 13 4.41 21.08 -10.52
N HIS A 14 4.55 22.41 -10.48
CA HIS A 14 3.39 23.30 -10.64
C HIS A 14 2.72 23.16 -12.01
N THR A 15 3.50 22.98 -13.08
CA THR A 15 2.95 22.75 -14.43
C THR A 15 2.16 21.45 -14.49
N VAL A 16 2.70 20.36 -13.91
CA VAL A 16 2.04 19.05 -13.84
C VAL A 16 0.76 19.14 -13.00
N GLU A 17 0.82 19.78 -11.83
CA GLU A 17 -0.35 19.96 -10.94
C GLU A 17 -1.47 20.76 -11.63
N ASN A 18 -1.10 21.85 -12.32
CA ASN A 18 -2.08 22.68 -13.02
C ASN A 18 -2.72 21.95 -14.21
N ALA A 19 -1.94 21.15 -14.95
CA ALA A 19 -2.42 20.40 -16.10
C ALA A 19 -3.31 19.20 -15.70
N ILE A 20 -2.89 18.42 -14.68
CA ILE A 20 -3.54 17.16 -14.31
C ILE A 20 -4.63 17.38 -13.26
N TRP A 21 -4.30 18.04 -12.16
CA TRP A 21 -5.21 18.16 -11.01
C TRP A 21 -6.15 19.35 -11.12
N LYS A 22 -5.65 20.50 -11.59
CA LYS A 22 -6.49 21.71 -11.81
C LYS A 22 -7.12 21.77 -13.20
N ARG A 23 -6.77 20.84 -14.09
CA ARG A 23 -7.32 20.67 -15.45
C ARG A 23 -7.28 21.97 -16.28
N GLN A 24 -6.21 22.76 -16.15
CA GLN A 24 -6.05 24.01 -16.88
C GLN A 24 -5.57 23.75 -18.32
N PRO A 25 -6.30 24.21 -19.35
CA PRO A 25 -5.96 23.91 -20.75
C PRO A 25 -4.63 24.54 -21.18
N GLU A 26 -4.30 25.75 -20.70
CA GLU A 26 -3.03 26.42 -21.01
C GLU A 26 -1.82 25.64 -20.47
N ALA A 27 -1.97 25.06 -19.28
CA ALA A 27 -0.93 24.25 -18.65
C ALA A 27 -0.69 22.94 -19.41
N ALA A 28 -1.73 22.35 -20.03
CA ALA A 28 -1.60 21.14 -20.83
C ALA A 28 -0.73 21.36 -22.08
N TYR A 29 -0.88 22.50 -22.77
CA TYR A 29 0.00 22.85 -23.91
C TYR A 29 1.45 23.09 -23.47
N HIS A 30 1.63 23.76 -22.33
CA HIS A 30 2.96 24.05 -21.80
C HIS A 30 3.66 22.78 -21.27
N LEU A 31 2.90 21.78 -20.83
CA LEU A 31 3.42 20.55 -20.25
C LEU A 31 4.32 19.78 -21.24
N ASP A 32 3.94 19.66 -22.52
CA ASP A 32 4.73 18.94 -23.53
C ASP A 32 6.16 19.52 -23.66
N LEU A 33 6.29 20.85 -23.70
CA LEU A 33 7.58 21.53 -23.78
C LEU A 33 8.43 21.28 -22.53
N VAL A 34 7.80 21.31 -21.36
CA VAL A 34 8.48 21.10 -20.07
C VAL A 34 8.91 19.65 -19.91
N LEU A 35 8.08 18.67 -20.30
CA LEU A 35 8.42 17.25 -20.27
C LEU A 35 9.59 16.94 -21.21
N LYS A 36 9.60 17.50 -22.43
CA LYS A 36 10.75 17.34 -23.35
C LYS A 36 12.04 17.89 -22.75
N LYS A 37 11.99 19.03 -22.06
CA LYS A 37 13.14 19.63 -21.39
C LYS A 37 13.65 18.78 -20.22
N HIS A 38 12.75 18.22 -19.42
CA HIS A 38 13.07 17.48 -18.19
C HIS A 38 13.11 15.95 -18.37
N LYS A 39 12.90 15.42 -19.58
CA LYS A 39 13.00 13.98 -19.88
C LYS A 39 14.30 13.35 -19.36
N PRO A 40 15.50 13.96 -19.51
CA PRO A 40 16.73 13.39 -18.94
C PRO A 40 16.74 13.29 -17.41
N ASP A 41 16.07 14.22 -16.72
CA ASP A 41 15.94 14.21 -15.25
C ASP A 41 15.07 13.03 -14.79
N PHE A 42 13.99 12.74 -15.50
CA PHE A 42 13.15 11.58 -15.23
C PHE A 42 13.82 10.24 -15.59
N ILE A 43 14.52 10.17 -16.74
CA ILE A 43 15.26 8.96 -17.14
C ILE A 43 16.36 8.64 -16.12
N SER A 44 17.11 9.65 -15.68
CA SER A 44 18.22 9.42 -14.75
C SER A 44 17.80 9.30 -13.29
N LEU A 45 16.58 9.75 -12.96
CA LEU A 45 15.89 9.76 -11.68
C LEU A 45 16.80 10.01 -10.46
N PHE A 46 16.68 11.19 -9.87
CA PHE A 46 17.46 11.65 -8.70
C PHE A 46 18.98 11.72 -8.93
N LYS A 47 19.49 11.44 -10.13
CA LYS A 47 20.90 11.66 -10.45
C LYS A 47 21.28 13.13 -10.29
N ASN A 48 22.36 13.37 -9.56
CA ASN A 48 22.91 14.71 -9.36
C ASN A 48 23.73 15.16 -10.58
N PRO A 49 23.75 16.47 -10.91
CA PRO A 49 24.69 17.00 -11.90
C PRO A 49 26.10 16.79 -11.38
N ALA A 50 26.96 16.17 -12.20
CA ALA A 50 28.32 15.81 -11.79
C ALA A 50 29.21 17.03 -11.55
N LYS A 51 30.20 16.88 -10.67
CA LYS A 51 31.28 17.86 -10.46
C LYS A 51 32.07 18.12 -11.75
N ASN A 52 32.52 19.35 -11.91
CA ASN A 52 33.26 19.75 -13.09
C ASN A 52 34.40 20.70 -12.72
N VAL A 53 35.63 20.32 -13.11
CA VAL A 53 36.85 21.08 -12.82
C VAL A 53 36.78 22.52 -13.38
N ASP A 54 36.18 22.70 -14.55
CA ASP A 54 36.00 24.03 -15.15
C ASP A 54 34.98 24.87 -14.36
N GLN A 55 33.92 24.26 -13.86
CA GLN A 55 32.94 24.94 -12.98
C GLN A 55 33.59 25.32 -11.66
N ARG A 56 34.37 24.41 -11.07
CA ARG A 56 35.15 24.63 -9.85
C ARG A 56 36.08 25.84 -9.98
N GLN A 57 36.83 25.95 -11.08
CA GLN A 57 37.71 27.10 -11.32
C GLN A 57 36.92 28.41 -11.47
N LYS A 58 35.78 28.39 -12.19
CA LYS A 58 34.92 29.57 -12.35
C LYS A 58 34.32 30.03 -11.02
N VAL A 59 33.83 29.10 -10.20
CA VAL A 59 33.26 29.40 -8.88
C VAL A 59 34.35 29.92 -7.92
N GLN A 60 35.57 29.38 -7.99
CA GLN A 60 36.68 29.86 -7.17
C GLN A 60 37.07 31.32 -7.48
N LYS A 61 36.93 31.74 -8.74
CA LYS A 61 37.20 33.11 -9.20
C LYS A 61 35.97 34.03 -9.17
N ALA A 62 34.83 33.56 -8.69
CA ALA A 62 33.57 34.31 -8.73
C ALA A 62 33.57 35.57 -7.83
N SER A 63 34.51 35.68 -6.89
CA SER A 63 34.70 36.89 -6.07
C SER A 63 35.37 38.05 -6.83
N THR A 64 36.10 37.76 -7.91
CA THR A 64 36.85 38.75 -8.70
C THR A 64 36.35 38.91 -10.13
N GLU A 65 36.08 37.80 -10.83
CA GLU A 65 35.65 37.79 -12.24
C GLU A 65 34.12 37.77 -12.38
N GLY A 66 33.42 37.41 -11.30
CA GLY A 66 31.98 37.17 -11.31
C GLY A 66 31.61 35.86 -12.02
N ILE A 67 30.39 35.39 -11.80
CA ILE A 67 29.87 34.17 -12.43
C ILE A 67 28.52 34.44 -13.09
N ALA A 68 28.30 33.83 -14.26
CA ALA A 68 27.00 33.84 -14.91
C ALA A 68 26.07 32.83 -14.21
N ILE A 69 24.94 33.32 -13.71
CA ILE A 69 23.90 32.49 -13.06
C ILE A 69 22.75 32.31 -14.05
N GLN A 70 22.19 31.10 -14.11
CA GLN A 70 21.10 30.82 -15.04
C GLN A 70 19.88 31.73 -14.76
N GLY A 71 19.40 32.43 -15.79
CA GLY A 71 18.24 33.33 -15.70
C GLY A 71 18.54 34.77 -15.28
N GLN A 72 19.80 35.10 -14.95
CA GLN A 72 20.23 36.48 -14.70
C GLN A 72 21.05 37.04 -15.87
N GLN A 73 20.85 38.31 -16.21
CA GLN A 73 21.68 39.00 -17.20
C GLN A 73 22.96 39.53 -16.53
N GLY A 74 24.11 39.14 -17.09
CA GLY A 74 25.43 39.59 -16.63
C GLY A 74 26.12 38.64 -15.66
N MET A 75 27.36 38.99 -15.30
CA MET A 75 28.16 38.27 -14.30
C MET A 75 27.88 38.86 -12.91
N ARG A 76 27.63 38.00 -11.92
CA ARG A 76 27.41 38.39 -10.52
C ARG A 76 28.66 38.06 -9.69
N LEU A 77 29.14 39.04 -8.94
CA LEU A 77 30.20 38.80 -7.94
C LEU A 77 29.62 38.09 -6.72
N LEU A 78 30.30 37.05 -6.26
CA LEU A 78 29.87 36.24 -5.12
C LEU A 78 30.77 36.48 -3.90
N PRO A 79 30.21 36.65 -2.69
CA PRO A 79 31.01 36.73 -1.47
C PRO A 79 31.80 35.44 -1.21
N GLU A 80 33.01 35.54 -0.67
CA GLU A 80 33.86 34.37 -0.35
C GLU A 80 33.17 33.37 0.58
N GLN A 81 32.34 33.85 1.51
CA GLN A 81 31.55 32.98 2.38
C GLN A 81 30.60 32.07 1.60
N LEU A 82 29.93 32.61 0.56
CA LEU A 82 29.01 31.84 -0.28
C LEU A 82 29.77 30.85 -1.14
N ILE A 83 30.94 31.23 -1.67
CA ILE A 83 31.81 30.34 -2.44
C ILE A 83 32.25 29.14 -1.58
N ASN A 84 32.67 29.38 -0.34
CA ASN A 84 33.05 28.30 0.59
C ASN A 84 31.86 27.38 0.94
N GLU A 85 30.68 27.95 1.20
CA GLU A 85 29.46 27.17 1.42
C GLU A 85 29.08 26.33 0.20
N ALA A 86 29.29 26.85 -1.02
CA ALA A 86 28.99 26.13 -2.26
C ALA A 86 29.90 24.90 -2.42
N PHE A 87 31.17 25.01 -2.05
CA PHE A 87 32.07 23.85 -2.03
C PHE A 87 31.67 22.81 -0.99
N ILE A 88 31.27 23.25 0.21
CA ILE A 88 30.77 22.32 1.25
C ILE A 88 29.54 21.58 0.73
N LEU A 89 28.58 22.28 0.12
CA LEU A 89 27.36 21.67 -0.40
C LEU A 89 27.62 20.75 -1.61
N SER A 90 28.56 21.15 -2.48
CA SER A 90 29.06 20.35 -3.59
C SER A 90 29.69 19.04 -3.11
N ASP A 91 30.52 19.08 -2.07
CA ASP A 91 31.13 17.90 -1.49
C ASP A 91 30.14 17.04 -0.70
N LEU A 92 29.15 17.66 -0.04
CA LEU A 92 28.12 16.98 0.74
C LEU A 92 27.20 16.09 -0.11
N TYR A 93 26.73 16.61 -1.26
CA TYR A 93 25.78 15.91 -2.13
C TYR A 93 26.39 15.37 -3.42
N ASP A 94 27.71 15.52 -3.59
CA ASP A 94 28.39 15.23 -4.84
C ASP A 94 27.70 15.89 -6.05
N ILE A 95 27.42 17.18 -5.93
CA ILE A 95 26.76 18.01 -6.97
C ILE A 95 27.77 18.97 -7.60
N GLY A 96 27.55 19.31 -8.87
CA GLY A 96 28.35 20.32 -9.58
C GLY A 96 28.37 21.67 -8.88
N GLU A 97 29.52 22.34 -8.92
CA GLU A 97 29.76 23.58 -8.18
C GLU A 97 28.81 24.70 -8.59
N LEU A 98 28.43 24.79 -9.86
CA LEU A 98 27.44 25.77 -10.31
C LEU A 98 26.05 25.48 -9.75
N ALA A 99 25.65 24.20 -9.70
CA ALA A 99 24.38 23.78 -9.12
C ALA A 99 24.33 24.06 -7.61
N ALA A 100 25.44 23.87 -6.91
CA ALA A 100 25.56 24.21 -5.49
C ALA A 100 25.41 25.73 -5.24
N VAL A 101 26.02 26.56 -6.08
CA VAL A 101 25.86 28.03 -6.03
C VAL A 101 24.40 28.42 -6.26
N GLU A 102 23.76 27.90 -7.32
CA GLU A 102 22.37 28.22 -7.64
C GLU A 102 21.41 27.79 -6.51
N LEU A 103 21.66 26.62 -5.90
CA LEU A 103 20.87 26.14 -4.78
C LEU A 103 21.03 27.00 -3.51
N LEU A 104 22.25 27.49 -3.23
CA LEU A 104 22.48 28.42 -2.11
C LEU A 104 21.83 29.79 -2.34
N LEU A 105 21.87 30.29 -3.58
CA LEU A 105 21.19 31.54 -3.93
C LEU A 105 19.68 31.41 -3.83
N ALA A 106 19.12 30.25 -4.21
CA ALA A 106 17.71 29.96 -3.97
C ALA A 106 17.41 29.90 -2.45
N GLY A 107 18.30 29.29 -1.67
CA GLY A 107 18.19 29.26 -0.21
C GLY A 107 18.24 30.64 0.44
N GLU A 108 19.08 31.55 -0.07
CA GLU A 108 19.16 32.96 0.35
C GLU A 108 17.87 33.70 0.02
N HIS A 109 17.32 33.50 -1.18
CA HIS A 109 16.06 34.11 -1.59
C HIS A 109 14.86 33.60 -0.78
N GLN A 110 14.83 32.31 -0.44
CA GLN A 110 13.75 31.69 0.33
C GLN A 110 13.89 31.87 1.85
N GLN A 111 15.03 32.35 2.34
CA GLN A 111 15.33 32.53 3.75
C GLN A 111 14.25 33.29 4.56
N PRO A 112 13.53 34.30 4.02
CA PRO A 112 12.45 34.97 4.75
C PRO A 112 11.31 34.04 5.20
N HIS A 113 11.07 32.93 4.49
CA HIS A 113 10.05 31.93 4.84
C HIS A 113 10.51 30.97 5.96
N PHE A 114 11.81 30.96 6.27
CA PHE A 114 12.44 30.05 7.24
C PHE A 114 13.15 30.84 8.35
N PRO A 115 12.40 31.50 9.26
CA PRO A 115 12.99 32.32 10.30
C PRO A 115 13.91 31.49 11.19
N GLY A 116 15.13 32.00 11.41
CA GLY A 116 16.14 31.35 12.24
C GLY A 116 17.04 30.33 11.51
N LEU A 117 16.79 30.05 10.22
CA LEU A 117 17.68 29.20 9.41
C LEU A 117 18.64 30.05 8.56
N ARG A 118 19.87 29.57 8.40
CA ARG A 118 20.86 30.14 7.48
C ARG A 118 20.60 29.63 6.05
N ARG A 119 20.98 30.39 5.02
CA ARG A 119 20.82 29.99 3.60
C ARG A 119 21.30 28.56 3.29
N GLY A 120 22.38 28.08 3.91
CA GLY A 120 22.87 26.71 3.73
C GLY A 120 21.93 25.63 4.27
N LEU A 121 21.26 25.88 5.41
CA LEU A 121 20.25 24.97 5.97
C LEU A 121 18.99 24.97 5.10
N VAL A 122 18.60 26.14 4.59
CA VAL A 122 17.49 26.27 3.64
C VAL A 122 17.83 25.55 2.33
N ALA A 123 19.05 25.67 1.81
CA ALA A 123 19.50 24.97 0.62
C ALA A 123 19.40 23.43 0.74
N ILE A 124 19.66 22.87 1.92
CA ILE A 124 19.44 21.44 2.21
C ILE A 124 17.95 21.07 2.12
N LEU A 125 17.04 21.91 2.63
CA LEU A 125 15.60 21.70 2.47
C LEU A 125 15.19 21.77 1.00
N LEU A 126 15.68 22.77 0.26
CA LEU A 126 15.38 22.94 -1.16
C LEU A 126 15.93 21.79 -2.01
N TYR A 127 17.06 21.19 -1.62
CA TYR A 127 17.61 19.99 -2.27
C TYR A 127 16.59 18.84 -2.23
N TRP A 128 16.11 18.49 -1.03
CA TRP A 128 15.14 17.42 -0.85
C TRP A 128 13.75 17.79 -1.39
N ASP A 129 13.31 19.04 -1.27
CA ASP A 129 12.06 19.52 -1.91
C ASP A 129 12.13 19.39 -3.44
N GLY A 130 13.30 19.62 -4.05
CA GLY A 130 13.50 19.42 -5.49
C GLY A 130 13.31 17.95 -5.90
N LYS A 131 13.89 17.02 -5.15
CA LYS A 131 13.71 15.57 -5.34
C LYS A 131 12.25 15.16 -5.16
N ARG A 132 11.60 15.68 -4.13
CA ARG A 132 10.16 15.49 -3.87
C ARG A 132 9.31 15.98 -5.02
N CYS A 133 9.61 17.15 -5.59
CA CYS A 133 8.90 17.69 -6.76
C CYS A 133 9.02 16.76 -7.98
N ILE A 134 10.20 16.19 -8.25
CA ILE A 134 10.39 15.19 -9.32
C ILE A 134 9.55 13.92 -9.05
N ALA A 135 9.63 13.36 -7.84
CA ALA A 135 8.91 12.13 -7.51
C ALA A 135 7.38 12.32 -7.58
N ASN A 136 6.85 13.43 -7.03
CA ASN A 136 5.43 13.76 -7.12
C ASN A 136 4.97 14.05 -8.56
N SER A 137 5.81 14.71 -9.35
CA SER A 137 5.52 14.93 -10.78
C SER A 137 5.42 13.60 -11.51
N LEU A 138 6.38 12.69 -11.30
CA LEU A 138 6.37 11.36 -11.88
C LEU A 138 5.11 10.59 -11.49
N ARG A 139 4.77 10.57 -10.20
CA ARG A 139 3.56 9.93 -9.69
C ARG A 139 2.30 10.44 -10.37
N SER A 140 2.13 11.77 -10.46
CA SER A 140 0.97 12.39 -11.10
C SER A 140 0.89 12.07 -12.60
N LEU A 141 2.03 12.08 -13.30
CA LEU A 141 2.11 11.72 -14.72
C LEU A 141 1.74 10.25 -14.96
N ILE A 142 2.15 9.34 -14.07
CA ILE A 142 1.77 7.92 -14.15
C ILE A 142 0.28 7.77 -13.84
N GLN A 143 -0.24 8.49 -12.85
CA GLN A 143 -1.64 8.43 -12.46
C GLN A 143 -2.59 8.93 -13.55
N SER A 144 -2.16 9.90 -14.37
CA SER A 144 -2.93 10.43 -15.51
C SER A 144 -2.90 9.57 -16.77
N ARG A 145 -2.14 8.48 -16.77
CA ARG A 145 -2.08 7.55 -17.89
C ARG A 145 -3.43 6.93 -18.16
N ARG A 146 -3.59 6.41 -19.38
CA ARG A 146 -4.66 5.47 -19.68
C ARG A 146 -4.45 4.19 -18.88
N GLY A 147 -5.49 3.67 -18.26
CA GLY A 147 -5.41 2.37 -17.60
C GLY A 147 -6.73 1.84 -17.07
N LYS A 148 -6.61 0.82 -16.20
CA LYS A 148 -7.70 -0.09 -15.84
C LYS A 148 -8.54 0.33 -14.63
N THR A 149 -8.01 1.09 -13.67
CA THR A 149 -8.68 1.28 -12.37
C THR A 149 -9.46 2.59 -12.28
N TRP A 150 -8.89 3.70 -12.78
CA TRP A 150 -9.54 5.01 -12.72
C TRP A 150 -9.21 5.86 -13.93
N THR A 151 -10.02 6.89 -14.14
CA THR A 151 -9.77 7.95 -15.12
C THR A 151 -9.87 9.31 -14.43
N LEU A 152 -9.01 10.25 -14.82
CA LEU A 152 -8.99 11.61 -14.27
C LEU A 152 -9.83 12.60 -15.09
N GLU A 153 -10.67 12.11 -16.02
CA GLU A 153 -11.48 12.92 -16.95
C GLU A 153 -10.66 13.98 -17.73
N LEU A 154 -9.43 13.62 -18.10
CA LEU A 154 -8.52 14.51 -18.84
C LEU A 154 -8.75 14.40 -20.35
N GLY A 155 -8.36 15.45 -21.08
CA GLY A 155 -8.40 15.44 -22.54
C GLY A 155 -7.54 14.30 -23.12
N VAL A 156 -8.05 13.66 -24.18
CA VAL A 156 -7.42 12.48 -24.81
C VAL A 156 -5.97 12.74 -25.23
N GLU A 157 -5.66 13.95 -25.70
CA GLU A 157 -4.31 14.36 -26.09
C GLU A 157 -3.34 14.33 -24.89
N LEU A 158 -3.76 14.86 -23.73
CA LEU A 158 -2.97 14.88 -22.50
C LEU A 158 -2.73 13.46 -21.96
N VAL A 159 -3.77 12.62 -21.97
CA VAL A 159 -3.65 11.21 -21.57
C VAL A 159 -2.70 10.47 -22.52
N SER A 160 -2.80 10.67 -23.83
CA SER A 160 -1.90 10.05 -24.81
C SER A 160 -0.45 10.49 -24.64
N MET A 161 -0.23 11.79 -24.42
CA MET A 161 1.10 12.36 -24.20
C MET A 161 1.76 11.82 -22.92
N THR A 162 1.03 11.82 -21.80
CA THR A 162 1.54 11.30 -20.52
C THR A 162 1.79 9.79 -20.58
N THR A 163 0.92 9.03 -21.25
CA THR A 163 1.11 7.58 -21.49
C THR A 163 2.39 7.32 -22.27
N LYS A 164 2.57 7.93 -23.45
CA LYS A 164 3.80 7.77 -24.25
C LYS A 164 5.06 8.16 -23.47
N PHE A 165 5.02 9.30 -22.79
CA PHE A 165 6.16 9.79 -22.02
C PHE A 165 6.58 8.80 -20.93
N THR A 166 5.62 8.25 -20.19
CA THR A 166 5.90 7.33 -19.09
C THR A 166 6.22 5.90 -19.56
N ASP A 167 5.75 5.47 -20.74
CA ASP A 167 6.20 4.22 -21.39
C ASP A 167 7.70 4.28 -21.70
N GLU A 168 8.16 5.37 -22.32
CA GLU A 168 9.59 5.59 -22.59
C GLU A 168 10.44 5.57 -21.30
N LEU A 169 9.90 6.05 -20.18
CA LEU A 169 10.61 5.97 -18.90
C LEU A 169 10.75 4.51 -18.42
N MET A 170 9.71 3.71 -18.62
CA MET A 170 9.72 2.30 -18.21
C MET A 170 10.74 1.48 -19.02
N GLU A 171 10.88 1.76 -20.33
CA GLU A 171 11.93 1.19 -21.19
C GLU A 171 13.35 1.49 -20.67
N HIS A 172 13.50 2.56 -19.90
CA HIS A 172 14.74 2.94 -19.23
C HIS A 172 14.82 2.43 -17.78
N GLU A 173 14.38 1.19 -17.49
CA GLU A 173 14.56 0.51 -16.19
C GLU A 173 14.00 1.32 -14.99
N LEU A 174 12.85 1.97 -15.16
CA LEU A 174 12.27 2.83 -14.13
C LEU A 174 12.02 2.06 -12.82
N THR A 175 11.48 0.84 -12.90
CA THR A 175 11.21 -0.01 -11.74
C THR A 175 12.47 -0.25 -10.90
N GLN A 176 13.56 -0.67 -11.54
CA GLN A 176 14.82 -0.93 -10.85
C GLN A 176 15.38 0.34 -10.18
N LYS A 177 15.25 1.50 -10.83
CA LYS A 177 15.70 2.79 -10.27
C LYS A 177 14.87 3.19 -9.05
N ILE A 178 13.55 3.05 -9.12
CA ILE A 178 12.66 3.34 -7.99
C ILE A 178 13.01 2.46 -6.79
N LEU A 179 13.08 1.13 -6.97
CA LEU A 179 13.38 0.19 -5.88
C LEU A 179 14.77 0.43 -5.27
N ARG A 180 15.77 0.75 -6.11
CA ARG A 180 17.11 1.13 -5.65
C ARG A 180 17.08 2.40 -4.80
N LEU A 181 16.37 3.44 -5.25
CA LEU A 181 16.27 4.71 -4.51
C LEU A 181 15.52 4.55 -3.19
N VAL A 182 14.41 3.81 -3.17
CA VAL A 182 13.65 3.50 -1.95
C VAL A 182 14.52 2.80 -0.91
N SER A 183 15.42 1.92 -1.35
CA SER A 183 16.37 1.21 -0.50
C SER A 183 17.56 2.07 -0.03
N GLN A 184 17.99 3.04 -0.84
CA GLN A 184 19.17 3.87 -0.56
C GLN A 184 18.87 5.11 0.27
N ILE A 185 17.66 5.67 0.17
CA ILE A 185 17.28 6.85 0.94
C ILE A 185 16.98 6.41 2.37
N ASP A 186 17.93 6.67 3.27
CA ASP A 186 17.78 6.42 4.70
C ASP A 186 18.05 7.70 5.51
N VAL A 187 17.12 8.03 6.41
CA VAL A 187 17.16 9.24 7.23
C VAL A 187 18.38 9.22 8.16
N SER A 188 18.72 8.06 8.71
CA SER A 188 19.83 7.93 9.68
C SER A 188 21.16 8.23 9.01
N SER A 189 21.43 7.61 7.86
CA SER A 189 22.64 7.83 7.07
C SER A 189 22.78 9.28 6.58
N GLU A 190 21.66 9.91 6.17
CA GLU A 190 21.66 11.32 5.76
C GLU A 190 21.93 12.24 6.94
N PHE A 191 21.36 11.97 8.12
CA PHE A 191 21.62 12.75 9.33
C PHE A 191 23.08 12.64 9.77
N GLU A 192 23.69 11.47 9.70
CA GLU A 192 25.13 11.33 9.95
C GLU A 192 25.97 12.13 8.95
N LYS A 193 25.59 12.10 7.67
CA LYS A 193 26.25 12.87 6.61
C LYS A 193 26.16 14.38 6.88
N LEU A 194 24.97 14.86 7.23
CA LEU A 194 24.71 16.27 7.54
C LEU A 194 25.38 16.71 8.84
N GLN A 195 25.42 15.86 9.85
CA GLN A 195 26.11 16.14 11.11
C GLN A 195 27.61 16.36 10.88
N ARG A 196 28.25 15.52 10.04
CA ARG A 196 29.67 15.68 9.66
C ARG A 196 29.96 17.01 8.97
N ALA A 197 29.05 17.48 8.11
CA ALA A 197 29.18 18.75 7.40
C ALA A 197 28.64 19.97 8.17
N ARG A 198 28.23 19.82 9.44
CA ARG A 198 27.54 20.87 10.24
C ARG A 198 26.29 21.43 9.54
N GLY A 199 25.61 20.58 8.77
CA GLY A 199 24.40 20.86 8.00
C GLY A 199 23.10 20.56 8.73
N LEU A 200 23.14 20.12 10.00
CA LEU A 200 21.93 19.95 10.82
C LEU A 200 21.60 21.21 11.60
N GLY A 201 20.39 21.71 11.41
CA GLY A 201 19.84 22.86 12.13
C GLY A 201 19.18 22.49 13.46
N ASN A 202 18.20 23.30 13.84
CA ASN A 202 17.35 23.07 15.01
C ASN A 202 16.39 21.87 14.81
N GLU A 203 15.64 21.53 15.86
CA GLU A 203 14.69 20.40 15.82
C GLU A 203 13.67 20.52 14.68
N LYS A 204 13.20 21.75 14.40
CA LYS A 204 12.30 22.02 13.28
C LYS A 204 12.93 21.64 11.94
N HIS A 205 14.16 22.07 11.69
CA HIS A 205 14.89 21.74 10.46
C HIS A 205 15.12 20.24 10.31
N ARG A 206 15.50 19.55 11.39
CA ARG A 206 15.69 18.09 11.38
C ARG A 206 14.40 17.38 11.00
N LYS A 207 13.28 17.76 11.61
CA LYS A 207 11.97 17.22 11.28
C LYS A 207 11.61 17.46 9.81
N GLU A 208 11.75 18.69 9.32
CA GLU A 208 11.44 19.02 7.92
C GLU A 208 12.29 18.23 6.92
N VAL A 209 13.59 18.05 7.18
CA VAL A 209 14.45 17.19 6.33
C VAL A 209 13.97 15.74 6.37
N SER A 210 13.67 15.20 7.55
CA SER A 210 13.17 13.82 7.69
C SER A 210 11.85 13.62 6.95
N ASP A 211 10.91 14.55 7.09
CA ASP A 211 9.59 14.49 6.47
C ASP A 211 9.72 14.56 4.94
N LEU A 212 10.55 15.46 4.40
CA LEU A 212 10.81 15.54 2.96
C LEU A 212 11.41 14.23 2.40
N MET A 213 12.35 13.61 3.13
CA MET A 213 12.95 12.33 2.72
C MET A 213 11.93 11.18 2.75
N LYS A 214 11.11 11.10 3.81
CA LYS A 214 10.04 10.11 3.92
C LYS A 214 9.01 10.29 2.81
N GLU A 215 8.62 11.52 2.50
CA GLU A 215 7.73 11.82 1.38
C GLU A 215 8.35 11.41 0.04
N CYS A 216 9.64 11.67 -0.20
CA CYS A 216 10.32 11.21 -1.41
C CYS A 216 10.25 9.68 -1.56
N ARG A 217 10.52 8.93 -0.48
CA ARG A 217 10.45 7.45 -0.50
C ARG A 217 9.04 6.97 -0.79
N LEU A 218 8.04 7.56 -0.14
CA LEU A 218 6.64 7.21 -0.33
C LEU A 218 6.18 7.53 -1.76
N SER A 219 6.42 8.75 -2.26
CA SER A 219 6.05 9.12 -3.63
C SER A 219 6.71 8.23 -4.69
N LEU A 220 7.94 7.77 -4.45
CA LEU A 220 8.63 6.81 -5.32
C LEU A 220 7.94 5.44 -5.30
N ALA A 221 7.61 4.90 -4.12
CA ALA A 221 6.87 3.64 -4.02
C ALA A 221 5.47 3.75 -4.64
N GLU A 222 4.78 4.86 -4.41
CA GLU A 222 3.48 5.15 -4.99
C GLU A 222 3.52 5.24 -6.52
N CYS A 223 4.65 5.62 -7.14
CA CYS A 223 4.79 5.57 -8.60
C CYS A 223 4.57 4.14 -9.15
N LEU A 224 5.11 3.12 -8.47
CA LEU A 224 4.87 1.72 -8.86
C LEU A 224 3.44 1.29 -8.56
N PHE A 225 2.90 1.70 -7.41
CA PHE A 225 1.50 1.45 -7.09
C PHE A 225 0.56 2.00 -8.17
N VAL A 226 0.61 3.31 -8.45
CA VAL A 226 -0.27 3.92 -9.46
C VAL A 226 0.01 3.40 -10.87
N TRP A 227 1.25 2.97 -11.17
CA TRP A 227 1.54 2.26 -12.41
C TRP A 227 0.74 0.96 -12.51
N THR A 228 0.86 0.08 -11.51
CA THR A 228 0.20 -1.24 -11.49
C THR A 228 -1.31 -1.17 -11.46
N CYS A 229 -1.87 -0.09 -10.91
CA CYS A 229 -3.30 0.20 -11.00
C CYS A 229 -3.74 0.56 -12.43
N GLN A 230 -2.85 1.05 -13.29
CA GLN A 230 -3.18 1.41 -14.67
C GLN A 230 -2.79 0.33 -15.68
N SER A 231 -1.62 -0.28 -15.51
CA SER A 231 -1.06 -1.33 -16.38
C SER A 231 -0.22 -2.32 -15.54
N PRO A 232 -0.22 -3.63 -15.83
CA PRO A 232 0.64 -4.56 -15.12
C PRO A 232 2.13 -4.34 -15.46
N LEU A 233 3.01 -4.80 -14.57
CA LEU A 233 4.45 -4.84 -14.81
C LEU A 233 4.81 -6.06 -15.68
N ASN A 234 5.95 -5.98 -16.38
CA ASN A 234 6.50 -7.13 -17.07
C ASN A 234 7.08 -8.16 -16.07
N GLU A 235 7.48 -9.33 -16.56
CA GLU A 235 8.01 -10.41 -15.73
C GLU A 235 9.23 -9.99 -14.90
N ASN A 236 10.22 -9.37 -15.53
CA ASN A 236 11.46 -8.97 -14.86
C ASN A 236 11.20 -7.93 -13.76
N ASP A 237 10.38 -6.93 -14.04
CA ASP A 237 10.02 -5.87 -13.08
C ASP A 237 9.20 -6.42 -11.91
N THR A 238 8.31 -7.38 -12.18
CA THR A 238 7.56 -8.10 -11.13
C THR A 238 8.51 -8.90 -10.24
N LEU A 239 9.48 -9.61 -10.81
CA LEU A 239 10.50 -10.35 -10.06
C LEU A 239 11.39 -9.42 -9.22
N LEU A 240 11.75 -8.25 -9.73
CA LEU A 240 12.50 -7.23 -8.97
C LEU A 240 11.70 -6.72 -7.77
N LEU A 241 10.40 -6.45 -7.95
CA LEU A 241 9.52 -6.03 -6.88
C LEU A 241 9.37 -7.13 -5.81
N ILE A 242 9.22 -8.38 -6.23
CA ILE A 242 9.18 -9.55 -5.34
C ILE A 242 10.48 -9.64 -4.52
N GLY A 243 11.63 -9.62 -5.19
CA GLY A 243 12.94 -9.71 -4.53
C GLY A 243 13.20 -8.56 -3.55
N HIS A 244 12.65 -7.37 -3.80
CA HIS A 244 12.72 -6.27 -2.84
C HIS A 244 11.87 -6.55 -1.59
N LEU A 245 10.61 -6.97 -1.77
CA LEU A 245 9.68 -7.23 -0.67
C LEU A 245 10.10 -8.41 0.23
N GLU A 246 10.90 -9.34 -0.28
CA GLU A 246 11.52 -10.40 0.53
C GLU A 246 12.50 -9.88 1.59
N THR A 247 13.12 -8.72 1.35
CA THR A 247 14.10 -8.13 2.27
C THR A 247 13.47 -7.23 3.33
N VAL A 248 12.16 -7.02 3.25
CA VAL A 248 11.42 -6.11 4.12
C VAL A 248 11.04 -6.78 5.44
N THR A 249 11.19 -6.04 6.53
CA THR A 249 10.76 -6.43 7.88
C THR A 249 9.65 -5.51 8.38
N ALA A 250 8.78 -6.04 9.23
CA ALA A 250 7.71 -5.26 9.84
C ALA A 250 8.25 -4.25 10.86
N GLU A 251 7.46 -3.23 11.16
CA GLU A 251 7.72 -2.32 12.27
C GLU A 251 7.58 -3.05 13.63
N ALA A 252 7.95 -2.36 14.71
CA ALA A 252 7.95 -2.95 16.06
C ALA A 252 6.55 -3.37 16.54
N ASP A 253 5.50 -2.80 15.97
CA ASP A 253 4.10 -3.14 16.23
C ASP A 253 3.55 -4.25 15.30
N GLY A 254 4.38 -4.77 14.39
CA GLY A 254 4.00 -5.78 13.40
C GLY A 254 3.41 -5.19 12.11
N SER A 255 3.21 -3.87 12.02
CA SER A 255 2.66 -3.21 10.84
C SER A 255 3.70 -3.01 9.73
N LEU A 256 3.25 -2.78 8.50
CA LEU A 256 4.08 -2.27 7.42
C LEU A 256 4.17 -0.75 7.46
N ASP A 257 5.37 -0.22 7.23
CA ASP A 257 5.53 1.20 6.95
C ASP A 257 4.86 1.55 5.61
N SER A 258 4.50 2.83 5.45
CA SER A 258 3.73 3.32 4.30
C SER A 258 4.38 3.02 2.95
N VAL A 259 5.72 3.02 2.89
CA VAL A 259 6.50 2.75 1.67
C VAL A 259 6.35 1.30 1.26
N ASN A 260 6.57 0.35 2.17
CA ASN A 260 6.47 -1.07 1.85
C ASN A 260 5.03 -1.53 1.68
N LEU A 261 4.07 -0.90 2.37
CA LEU A 261 2.66 -1.07 2.09
C LEU A 261 2.35 -0.69 0.64
N ALA A 262 2.78 0.49 0.17
CA ALA A 262 2.55 0.91 -1.21
C ALA A 262 3.16 -0.06 -2.25
N LEU A 263 4.37 -0.58 -1.99
CA LEU A 263 5.00 -1.58 -2.85
C LEU A 263 4.28 -2.94 -2.82
N LEU A 264 3.80 -3.38 -1.66
CA LEU A 264 2.96 -4.57 -1.54
C LEU A 264 1.67 -4.39 -2.34
N MET A 265 1.01 -3.24 -2.20
CA MET A 265 -0.19 -2.93 -2.95
C MET A 265 0.09 -2.87 -4.46
N ALA A 266 1.24 -2.34 -4.87
CA ALA A 266 1.65 -2.37 -6.27
C ALA A 266 1.72 -3.81 -6.81
N LEU A 267 2.35 -4.72 -6.06
CA LEU A 267 2.39 -6.12 -6.43
C LEU A 267 0.99 -6.75 -6.47
N LEU A 268 0.13 -6.46 -5.50
CA LEU A 268 -1.25 -6.98 -5.50
C LEU A 268 -2.06 -6.46 -6.69
N TYR A 269 -1.75 -5.29 -7.22
CA TYR A 269 -2.40 -4.75 -8.41
C TYR A 269 -1.82 -5.29 -9.73
N CYS A 270 -0.59 -5.82 -9.75
CA CYS A 270 -0.05 -6.52 -10.93
C CYS A 270 -0.95 -7.67 -11.39
N PHE A 271 -1.63 -8.35 -10.45
CA PHE A 271 -2.50 -9.48 -10.77
C PHE A 271 -3.99 -9.21 -10.52
N ASP A 272 -4.37 -7.94 -10.36
CA ASP A 272 -5.78 -7.57 -10.31
C ASP A 272 -6.43 -7.71 -11.69
N ILE A 273 -7.50 -8.53 -11.76
CA ILE A 273 -8.26 -8.86 -12.97
C ILE A 273 -9.70 -8.36 -12.96
N HIS A 274 -10.17 -7.71 -11.88
CA HIS A 274 -11.56 -7.25 -11.75
C HIS A 274 -11.99 -6.28 -12.84
N PHE A 275 -11.03 -5.59 -13.45
CA PHE A 275 -11.27 -4.72 -14.60
C PHE A 275 -11.81 -5.45 -15.85
N LEU A 276 -11.72 -6.79 -15.90
CA LEU A 276 -12.31 -7.61 -16.97
C LEU A 276 -13.81 -7.80 -16.80
N GLU A 277 -14.31 -7.80 -15.55
CA GLU A 277 -15.72 -8.04 -15.24
C GLU A 277 -16.59 -6.80 -15.51
N GLN A 278 -16.00 -5.60 -15.52
CA GLN A 278 -16.72 -4.32 -15.63
C GLN A 278 -17.25 -3.98 -17.04
N GLY A 279 -17.21 -4.90 -18.00
CA GLY A 279 -17.75 -4.67 -19.35
C GLY A 279 -16.83 -3.77 -20.20
N THR A 280 -16.40 -4.27 -21.34
CA THR A 280 -15.47 -3.62 -22.25
C THR A 280 -16.10 -2.56 -23.16
N GLU A 281 -17.33 -2.11 -22.88
CA GLU A 281 -18.12 -1.34 -23.87
C GLU A 281 -17.52 0.04 -24.20
N ASP A 282 -16.73 0.65 -23.31
CA ASP A 282 -16.10 1.97 -23.54
C ASP A 282 -14.56 1.93 -23.70
N ARG A 283 -13.94 0.75 -23.79
CA ARG A 283 -12.47 0.60 -23.82
C ARG A 283 -11.93 0.26 -25.21
N GLU A 284 -12.28 1.04 -26.23
CA GLU A 284 -11.62 0.97 -27.54
C GLU A 284 -10.17 1.45 -27.42
N GLY A 285 -9.18 0.53 -27.42
CA GLY A 285 -7.79 0.87 -27.73
C GLY A 285 -6.69 0.49 -26.73
N THR A 286 -6.86 -0.54 -25.91
CA THR A 286 -5.67 -1.28 -25.42
C THR A 286 -5.26 -2.23 -26.55
N GLU A 287 -4.14 -1.97 -27.24
CA GLU A 287 -3.70 -2.78 -28.40
C GLU A 287 -3.31 -4.21 -28.00
N GLU A 288 -2.94 -4.43 -26.74
CA GLU A 288 -2.68 -5.76 -26.18
C GLU A 288 -3.92 -6.29 -25.47
N SER A 289 -4.30 -7.54 -25.77
CA SER A 289 -5.42 -8.16 -25.08
C SER A 289 -5.09 -8.28 -23.58
N PRO A 290 -6.02 -7.96 -22.67
CA PRO A 290 -5.85 -8.16 -21.24
C PRO A 290 -5.33 -9.55 -20.84
N VAL A 291 -5.61 -10.57 -21.66
CA VAL A 291 -5.14 -11.94 -21.51
C VAL A 291 -3.63 -12.10 -21.72
N VAL A 292 -3.03 -11.33 -22.64
CA VAL A 292 -1.59 -11.36 -22.92
C VAL A 292 -0.80 -10.69 -21.79
N LEU A 293 -1.26 -9.52 -21.34
CA LEU A 293 -0.69 -8.80 -20.19
C LEU A 293 -0.80 -9.63 -18.90
N PHE A 294 -1.85 -10.42 -18.77
CA PHE A 294 -1.99 -11.38 -17.68
C PHE A 294 -0.92 -12.49 -17.79
N ARG A 295 -0.75 -13.07 -18.99
CA ARG A 295 0.14 -14.21 -19.22
C ARG A 295 1.58 -13.93 -18.76
N SER A 296 2.10 -12.74 -19.03
CA SER A 296 3.45 -12.35 -18.62
C SER A 296 3.61 -12.25 -17.09
N ALA A 297 2.61 -11.74 -16.37
CA ALA A 297 2.63 -11.70 -14.91
C ALA A 297 2.57 -13.12 -14.28
N SER A 298 1.83 -14.05 -14.90
CA SER A 298 1.79 -15.46 -14.48
C SER A 298 3.07 -16.23 -14.78
N GLU A 299 3.70 -15.95 -15.92
CA GLU A 299 5.01 -16.50 -16.27
C GLU A 299 6.06 -16.11 -15.23
N ALA A 300 6.04 -14.86 -14.75
CA ALA A 300 6.93 -14.38 -13.68
C ALA A 300 6.82 -15.18 -12.37
N ILE A 301 5.60 -15.42 -11.89
CA ILE A 301 5.39 -16.24 -10.68
C ILE A 301 5.86 -17.68 -10.93
N THR A 302 5.60 -18.21 -12.12
CA THR A 302 5.98 -19.58 -12.49
C THR A 302 7.50 -19.74 -12.59
N SER A 303 8.20 -18.75 -13.14
CA SER A 303 9.66 -18.66 -13.22
C SER A 303 10.28 -18.53 -11.84
N TYR A 304 9.73 -17.64 -10.99
CA TYR A 304 10.12 -17.52 -9.58
C TYR A 304 9.99 -18.86 -8.84
N ARG A 305 8.88 -19.57 -9.07
CA ARG A 305 8.59 -20.88 -8.49
C ARG A 305 9.58 -21.97 -8.92
N ILE A 306 10.06 -21.94 -10.16
CA ILE A 306 11.03 -22.93 -10.68
C ILE A 306 12.46 -22.61 -10.20
N GLY A 307 12.77 -21.35 -9.91
CA GLY A 307 14.12 -20.85 -9.62
C GLY A 307 14.66 -21.10 -8.21
N GLN A 308 13.86 -21.05 -7.13
CA GLN A 308 14.38 -21.20 -5.76
C GLN A 308 13.37 -21.73 -4.71
N GLN A 309 13.92 -22.32 -3.65
CA GLN A 309 13.25 -23.00 -2.54
C GLN A 309 12.23 -22.11 -1.79
N PHE A 310 10.95 -22.27 -2.11
CA PHE A 310 9.78 -21.78 -1.35
C PHE A 310 9.79 -22.16 0.15
N ILE A 311 10.70 -23.07 0.55
CA ILE A 311 10.80 -23.69 1.88
C ILE A 311 11.97 -23.11 2.71
N GLY A 312 12.86 -22.29 2.12
CA GLY A 312 14.12 -21.89 2.75
C GLY A 312 14.09 -20.70 3.72
N LEU A 313 13.00 -19.93 3.80
CA LEU A 313 12.93 -18.67 4.58
C LEU A 313 11.96 -18.73 5.78
N CYS A 314 11.35 -19.89 6.04
CA CYS A 314 10.31 -20.08 7.06
C CYS A 314 10.80 -20.05 8.52
N ASN A 315 12.09 -19.74 8.78
CA ASN A 315 12.68 -19.83 10.12
C ASN A 315 12.98 -18.49 10.79
N LEU A 316 12.54 -17.37 10.21
CA LEU A 316 12.62 -16.07 10.88
C LEU A 316 11.20 -15.60 11.20
N GLN A 317 10.87 -15.65 12.49
CA GLN A 317 9.63 -15.12 13.09
C GLN A 317 9.33 -13.64 12.74
N ASN A 318 10.20 -12.96 11.97
CA ASN A 318 10.15 -11.54 11.68
C ASN A 318 10.23 -11.18 10.17
N SER A 319 10.20 -12.15 9.25
CA SER A 319 10.24 -11.86 7.80
C SER A 319 8.84 -11.95 7.20
N LEU A 320 8.38 -10.86 6.58
CA LEU A 320 7.09 -10.72 5.88
C LEU A 320 6.82 -11.72 4.75
N SER A 321 7.78 -12.59 4.44
CA SER A 321 7.88 -13.37 3.21
C SER A 321 6.74 -14.38 2.99
N CYS A 322 5.96 -14.73 4.02
CA CYS A 322 4.96 -15.79 3.90
C CYS A 322 3.52 -15.33 3.58
N GLY A 323 3.04 -14.22 4.14
CA GLY A 323 1.73 -13.63 3.80
C GLY A 323 1.63 -13.12 2.35
N PHE A 324 2.80 -12.86 1.79
CA PHE A 324 3.09 -12.34 0.48
C PHE A 324 2.95 -13.36 -0.66
N LEU A 325 3.61 -14.52 -0.53
CA LEU A 325 3.47 -15.68 -1.44
C LEU A 325 2.04 -16.22 -1.47
N LEU A 326 1.31 -15.92 -0.41
CA LEU A 326 -0.08 -16.23 -0.16
C LEU A 326 -1.07 -15.42 -0.96
N ALA A 327 -0.90 -14.10 -0.96
CA ALA A 327 -1.71 -13.24 -1.79
C ALA A 327 -1.41 -13.54 -3.27
N LEU A 328 -0.15 -13.81 -3.63
CA LEU A 328 0.25 -14.34 -4.94
C LEU A 328 -0.38 -15.71 -5.26
N ALA A 329 -0.50 -16.61 -4.28
CA ALA A 329 -1.18 -17.91 -4.44
C ALA A 329 -2.71 -17.80 -4.53
N MET A 330 -3.33 -16.86 -3.79
CA MET A 330 -4.76 -16.53 -3.89
C MET A 330 -5.08 -15.94 -5.28
N MET A 331 -4.17 -15.13 -5.80
CA MET A 331 -4.23 -14.53 -7.15
C MET A 331 -4.03 -15.55 -8.26
N TYR A 332 -3.07 -16.46 -8.09
CA TYR A 332 -2.91 -17.62 -8.97
C TYR A 332 -4.17 -18.53 -8.94
N ASN A 333 -4.81 -18.70 -7.78
CA ASN A 333 -6.05 -19.48 -7.66
C ASN A 333 -7.28 -18.78 -8.27
N LEU A 334 -7.42 -17.44 -8.15
CA LEU A 334 -8.38 -16.65 -8.93
C LEU A 334 -8.17 -16.88 -10.44
N TYR A 335 -6.92 -16.81 -10.86
CA TYR A 335 -6.50 -16.81 -12.25
C TYR A 335 -6.67 -18.17 -12.93
N SER A 336 -6.26 -19.25 -12.27
CA SER A 336 -6.47 -20.63 -12.76
C SER A 336 -7.98 -20.88 -12.98
N MET A 337 -8.84 -20.33 -12.12
CA MET A 337 -10.29 -20.43 -12.18
C MET A 337 -10.92 -19.65 -13.37
N LEU A 338 -10.44 -18.44 -13.67
CA LEU A 338 -10.91 -17.64 -14.81
C LEU A 338 -10.58 -18.29 -16.18
N ILE A 339 -9.41 -18.95 -16.27
CA ILE A 339 -9.04 -19.80 -17.43
C ILE A 339 -9.91 -21.06 -17.48
N MET A 340 -10.27 -21.62 -16.32
CA MET A 340 -11.01 -22.87 -16.20
C MET A 340 -12.51 -22.78 -16.56
N VAL A 341 -13.13 -21.61 -16.45
CA VAL A 341 -14.50 -21.39 -16.94
C VAL A 341 -14.56 -21.56 -18.48
N ALA A 342 -13.43 -21.49 -19.18
CA ALA A 342 -13.30 -21.90 -20.57
C ALA A 342 -12.89 -23.38 -20.77
N PHE A 343 -12.14 -24.01 -19.85
CA PHE A 343 -11.70 -25.41 -19.95
C PHE A 343 -11.58 -26.10 -18.57
N SER A 344 -12.52 -27.01 -18.29
CA SER A 344 -12.65 -27.88 -17.11
C SER A 344 -11.35 -28.50 -16.55
N THR A 345 -10.95 -28.16 -15.32
CA THR A 345 -10.66 -29.00 -14.12
C THR A 345 -9.54 -28.41 -13.22
N LEU A 346 -9.79 -28.29 -11.91
CA LEU A 346 -8.83 -27.75 -10.93
C LEU A 346 -7.64 -28.73 -10.81
N GLY A 347 -6.40 -28.22 -10.83
CA GLY A 347 -5.19 -29.02 -10.65
C GLY A 347 -4.79 -29.20 -9.18
N ALA A 348 -4.19 -30.36 -8.84
CA ALA A 348 -3.75 -30.68 -7.48
C ALA A 348 -2.62 -29.78 -6.92
N THR A 349 -1.92 -29.04 -7.78
CA THR A 349 -0.83 -28.12 -7.39
C THR A 349 -1.33 -26.84 -6.74
N ASP A 350 -2.58 -26.46 -6.99
CA ASP A 350 -3.12 -25.14 -6.69
C ASP A 350 -3.67 -25.09 -5.25
N GLU A 351 -4.28 -26.20 -4.81
CA GLU A 351 -4.71 -26.41 -3.41
C GLU A 351 -3.53 -26.44 -2.43
N ALA A 352 -2.42 -27.08 -2.82
CA ALA A 352 -1.23 -27.19 -1.99
C ALA A 352 -0.63 -25.82 -1.66
N MET A 353 -0.70 -24.87 -2.60
CA MET A 353 -0.21 -23.51 -2.37
C MET A 353 -1.09 -22.75 -1.38
N ALA A 354 -2.41 -22.85 -1.49
CA ALA A 354 -3.36 -22.29 -0.52
C ALA A 354 -3.22 -22.92 0.88
N ASP A 355 -2.71 -24.16 0.99
CA ASP A 355 -2.40 -24.78 2.27
C ASP A 355 -1.09 -24.29 2.89
N VAL A 356 0.00 -24.21 2.11
CA VAL A 356 1.30 -23.66 2.56
C VAL A 356 1.09 -22.25 3.04
N ALA A 357 0.44 -21.47 2.20
CA ALA A 357 -0.16 -20.21 2.49
C ALA A 357 -0.76 -20.12 3.90
N ILE A 358 -1.95 -20.69 4.08
CA ILE A 358 -2.69 -20.60 5.34
C ILE A 358 -1.83 -21.08 6.52
N SER A 359 -0.95 -22.08 6.31
CA SER A 359 -0.03 -22.56 7.35
C SER A 359 1.02 -21.57 7.82
N GLN A 360 1.27 -20.53 7.02
CA GLN A 360 2.18 -19.44 7.34
C GLN A 360 1.44 -18.14 7.69
N ASN A 361 0.21 -18.23 8.20
CA ASN A 361 -0.53 -17.12 8.83
C ASN A 361 -0.87 -15.92 7.90
N ALA A 362 -1.26 -16.12 6.63
CA ALA A 362 -1.69 -15.00 5.76
C ALA A 362 -2.72 -14.08 6.39
N PHE A 363 -3.77 -14.66 6.95
CA PHE A 363 -4.89 -13.85 7.42
C PHE A 363 -4.45 -12.95 8.57
N LEU A 364 -3.57 -13.47 9.43
CA LEU A 364 -2.95 -12.69 10.48
C LEU A 364 -2.06 -11.59 9.90
N PHE A 365 -1.23 -11.92 8.90
CA PHE A 365 -0.39 -10.95 8.19
C PHE A 365 -1.22 -9.82 7.56
N LEU A 366 -2.30 -10.13 6.85
CA LEU A 366 -3.20 -9.11 6.28
C LEU A 366 -3.84 -8.25 7.38
N THR A 367 -4.14 -8.84 8.54
CA THR A 367 -4.74 -8.11 9.66
C THR A 367 -3.73 -7.18 10.33
N GLU A 368 -2.57 -7.69 10.73
CA GLU A 368 -1.58 -6.96 11.53
C GLU A 368 -0.67 -6.08 10.66
N ALA A 369 -0.10 -6.64 9.58
CA ALA A 369 0.87 -5.93 8.76
C ALA A 369 0.22 -4.95 7.78
N VAL A 370 -0.89 -5.33 7.15
CA VAL A 370 -1.54 -4.53 6.10
C VAL A 370 -2.58 -3.59 6.69
N ILE A 371 -3.65 -4.13 7.29
CA ILE A 371 -4.76 -3.32 7.82
C ILE A 371 -4.33 -2.54 9.06
N GLY A 372 -3.40 -3.08 9.85
CA GLY A 372 -2.82 -2.41 11.01
C GLY A 372 -1.99 -1.17 10.67
N SER A 373 -1.54 -1.03 9.42
CA SER A 373 -0.77 0.14 8.97
C SER A 373 -1.63 1.40 8.94
N GLU A 374 -1.14 2.51 9.49
CA GLU A 374 -1.88 3.78 9.56
C GLU A 374 -2.26 4.33 8.16
N SER A 375 -1.43 4.03 7.16
CA SER A 375 -1.64 4.51 5.78
C SER A 375 -2.68 3.70 5.02
N PHE A 376 -3.06 2.50 5.50
CA PHE A 376 -4.02 1.64 4.81
C PHE A 376 -5.39 2.32 4.64
N SER A 377 -5.89 2.94 5.71
CA SER A 377 -7.20 3.62 5.70
C SER A 377 -7.22 4.96 4.95
N GLN A 378 -6.07 5.42 4.46
CA GLN A 378 -5.93 6.69 3.75
C GLN A 378 -6.07 6.55 2.24
N GLU A 379 -6.06 5.31 1.71
CA GLU A 379 -6.11 5.04 0.27
C GLU A 379 -7.26 4.08 -0.07
N GLU A 380 -8.27 4.59 -0.80
CA GLU A 380 -9.48 3.86 -1.16
C GLU A 380 -9.18 2.54 -1.89
N PHE A 381 -8.22 2.59 -2.82
CA PHE A 381 -7.85 1.45 -3.65
C PHE A 381 -7.14 0.35 -2.85
N TYR A 382 -6.53 0.67 -1.70
CA TYR A 382 -5.99 -0.36 -0.82
C TYR A 382 -7.12 -1.18 -0.20
N ILE A 383 -8.15 -0.50 0.31
CA ILE A 383 -9.34 -1.12 0.90
C ILE A 383 -10.05 -1.99 -0.13
N ARG A 384 -10.31 -1.46 -1.33
CA ARG A 384 -10.96 -2.22 -2.42
C ARG A 384 -10.17 -3.47 -2.79
N ARG A 385 -8.85 -3.36 -2.89
CA ARG A 385 -8.00 -4.48 -3.29
C ARG A 385 -7.99 -5.60 -2.26
N ILE A 386 -7.90 -5.27 -0.98
CA ILE A 386 -7.96 -6.27 0.09
C ILE A 386 -9.39 -6.84 0.23
N HIS A 387 -10.42 -6.01 0.05
CA HIS A 387 -11.80 -6.49 -0.03
C HIS A 387 -11.95 -7.57 -1.10
N HIS A 388 -11.55 -7.29 -2.35
CA HIS A 388 -11.63 -8.26 -3.44
C HIS A 388 -10.86 -9.54 -3.11
N LEU A 389 -9.62 -9.41 -2.61
CA LEU A 389 -8.82 -10.58 -2.21
C LEU A 389 -9.53 -11.49 -1.21
N VAL A 390 -10.24 -10.92 -0.22
CA VAL A 390 -10.99 -11.68 0.79
C VAL A 390 -12.27 -12.26 0.21
N THR A 391 -13.06 -11.47 -0.53
CA THR A 391 -14.34 -11.93 -1.10
C THR A 391 -14.13 -13.03 -2.14
N ASP A 392 -13.08 -12.92 -2.95
CA ASP A 392 -12.74 -13.92 -3.95
C ASP A 392 -12.27 -15.22 -3.33
N PHE A 393 -11.48 -15.16 -2.25
CA PHE A 393 -11.12 -16.36 -1.49
C PHE A 393 -12.37 -17.11 -1.01
N LEU A 394 -13.35 -16.39 -0.46
CA LEU A 394 -14.61 -16.98 0.00
C LEU A 394 -15.45 -17.55 -1.15
N ALA A 395 -15.47 -16.88 -2.30
CA ALA A 395 -16.26 -17.27 -3.46
C ALA A 395 -15.66 -18.43 -4.26
N LEU A 396 -14.35 -18.43 -4.43
CA LEU A 396 -13.62 -19.33 -5.34
C LEU A 396 -13.02 -20.53 -4.62
N MET A 397 -12.84 -20.47 -3.29
CA MET A 397 -12.35 -21.61 -2.48
C MET A 397 -13.34 -22.11 -1.41
N PRO A 398 -14.61 -22.40 -1.73
CA PRO A 398 -15.59 -22.82 -0.74
C PRO A 398 -15.19 -24.12 -0.02
N MET A 399 -14.46 -25.01 -0.69
CA MET A 399 -13.95 -26.24 -0.07
C MET A 399 -12.86 -25.96 0.98
N LYS A 400 -12.00 -24.95 0.76
CA LYS A 400 -10.98 -24.55 1.74
C LYS A 400 -11.63 -23.91 2.96
N VAL A 401 -12.63 -23.05 2.76
CA VAL A 401 -13.43 -22.47 3.85
C VAL A 401 -14.10 -23.58 4.69
N LYS A 402 -14.66 -24.60 4.04
CA LYS A 402 -15.22 -25.76 4.73
C LYS A 402 -14.16 -26.55 5.53
N GLN A 403 -12.97 -26.75 4.97
CA GLN A 403 -11.85 -27.41 5.67
C GLN A 403 -11.41 -26.60 6.91
N LEU A 404 -11.32 -25.27 6.79
CA LEU A 404 -11.01 -24.38 7.91
C LEU A 404 -12.03 -24.52 9.05
N ARG A 405 -13.32 -24.60 8.71
CA ARG A 405 -14.39 -24.82 9.69
C ARG A 405 -14.28 -26.18 10.37
N ASN A 406 -14.16 -27.25 9.60
CA ASN A 406 -14.04 -28.60 10.16
C ASN A 406 -12.83 -28.71 11.12
N ARG A 407 -11.70 -28.10 10.75
CA ARG A 407 -10.50 -28.07 11.60
C ARG A 407 -10.75 -27.29 12.89
N ALA A 408 -11.41 -26.13 12.84
CA ALA A 408 -11.74 -25.38 14.04
C ALA A 408 -12.65 -26.18 15.00
N ASP A 409 -13.59 -26.96 14.47
CA ASP A 409 -14.46 -27.84 15.26
C ASP A 409 -13.69 -29.05 15.84
N GLU A 410 -12.70 -29.58 15.13
CA GLU A 410 -11.77 -30.60 15.63
C GLU A 410 -10.87 -30.05 16.75
N ASP A 411 -10.29 -28.86 16.54
CA ASP A 411 -9.42 -28.17 17.50
C ASP A 411 -10.18 -27.85 18.79
N ALA A 412 -11.43 -27.39 18.70
CA ALA A 412 -12.27 -27.15 19.86
C ALA A 412 -12.55 -28.42 20.66
N ARG A 413 -12.77 -29.56 19.97
CA ARG A 413 -12.96 -30.87 20.63
C ARG A 413 -11.67 -31.34 21.31
N MET A 414 -10.52 -31.15 20.67
CA MET A 414 -9.22 -31.47 21.27
C MET A 414 -8.95 -30.63 22.52
N ILE A 415 -9.20 -29.31 22.47
CA ILE A 415 -9.05 -28.42 23.64
C ILE A 415 -9.95 -28.90 24.78
N HIS A 416 -11.23 -29.18 24.50
CA HIS A 416 -12.17 -29.63 25.51
C HIS A 416 -11.74 -30.96 26.14
N MET A 417 -11.26 -31.91 25.34
CA MET A 417 -10.75 -33.20 25.82
C MET A 417 -9.49 -33.02 26.68
N SER A 418 -8.53 -32.20 26.26
CA SER A 418 -7.32 -31.90 27.04
C SER A 418 -7.66 -31.26 28.39
N MET A 419 -8.59 -30.30 28.40
CA MET A 419 -9.05 -29.64 29.63
C MET A 419 -9.73 -30.63 30.59
N GLN A 420 -10.55 -31.56 30.08
CA GLN A 420 -11.16 -32.61 30.91
C GLN A 420 -10.12 -33.56 31.51
N MET A 421 -9.02 -33.80 30.81
CA MET A 421 -7.91 -34.62 31.28
C MET A 421 -6.92 -33.85 32.18
N GLY A 422 -7.17 -32.56 32.45
CA GLY A 422 -6.30 -31.71 33.27
C GLY A 422 -5.00 -31.27 32.59
N ASN A 423 -4.90 -31.44 31.27
CA ASN A 423 -3.73 -31.06 30.48
C ASN A 423 -3.93 -29.70 29.82
N GLU A 424 -2.82 -29.00 29.55
CA GLU A 424 -2.84 -27.80 28.72
C GLU A 424 -3.23 -28.14 27.27
N PRO A 425 -3.92 -27.23 26.57
CA PRO A 425 -4.25 -27.42 25.17
C PRO A 425 -2.96 -27.52 24.33
N PRO A 426 -2.94 -28.32 23.25
CA PRO A 426 -1.77 -28.46 22.40
C PRO A 426 -1.31 -27.10 21.84
N SER A 427 -0.01 -26.83 21.91
CA SER A 427 0.58 -25.60 21.35
C SER A 427 0.60 -25.58 19.82
N THR A 428 0.30 -26.71 19.17
CA THR A 428 0.31 -26.90 17.71
C THR A 428 -1.02 -26.57 17.04
N LEU A 429 -2.03 -26.12 17.80
CA LEU A 429 -3.35 -25.80 17.25
C LEU A 429 -3.27 -24.57 16.33
N ARG A 430 -3.93 -24.65 15.18
CA ARG A 430 -3.91 -23.60 14.16
C ARG A 430 -5.13 -22.71 14.30
N ARG A 431 -4.94 -21.40 14.26
CA ARG A 431 -6.01 -20.39 14.46
C ARG A 431 -6.48 -19.78 13.14
N ASP A 432 -6.36 -20.54 12.05
CA ASP A 432 -6.53 -20.06 10.67
C ASP A 432 -7.92 -19.45 10.42
N LEU A 433 -9.00 -20.13 10.84
CA LEU A 433 -10.37 -19.62 10.69
C LEU A 433 -10.62 -18.40 11.59
N GLU A 434 -10.06 -18.39 12.79
CA GLU A 434 -10.13 -17.24 13.68
C GLU A 434 -9.46 -16.01 13.04
N HIS A 435 -8.26 -16.17 12.49
CA HIS A 435 -7.56 -15.09 11.80
C HIS A 435 -8.36 -14.57 10.60
N LEU A 436 -9.04 -15.43 9.84
CA LEU A 436 -9.94 -15.02 8.75
C LEU A 436 -11.12 -14.18 9.26
N MET A 437 -11.76 -14.59 10.37
CA MET A 437 -12.88 -13.83 10.97
C MET A 437 -12.42 -12.47 11.49
N LEU A 438 -11.24 -12.43 12.14
CA LEU A 438 -10.66 -11.19 12.63
C LEU A 438 -10.25 -10.25 11.48
N LEU A 439 -9.71 -10.81 10.39
CA LEU A 439 -9.38 -10.07 9.17
C LEU A 439 -10.62 -9.35 8.60
N ILE A 440 -11.73 -10.09 8.43
CA ILE A 440 -13.00 -9.52 7.97
C ILE A 440 -13.48 -8.45 8.95
N GLY A 441 -13.43 -8.73 10.26
CA GLY A 441 -13.84 -7.78 11.28
C GLY A 441 -13.06 -6.46 11.24
N GLU A 442 -11.73 -6.51 11.13
CA GLU A 442 -10.91 -5.31 11.12
C GLU A 442 -11.00 -4.56 9.77
N LEU A 443 -11.08 -5.27 8.64
CA LEU A 443 -11.19 -4.67 7.31
C LEU A 443 -12.41 -3.76 7.19
N TYR A 444 -13.57 -4.18 7.71
CA TYR A 444 -14.81 -3.42 7.60
C TYR A 444 -15.10 -2.54 8.82
N ARG A 445 -14.25 -2.56 9.86
CA ARG A 445 -14.44 -1.80 11.10
C ARG A 445 -14.64 -0.29 10.86
N LYS A 446 -13.94 0.26 9.88
CA LYS A 446 -14.03 1.65 9.46
C LYS A 446 -14.43 1.71 7.99
N ASP A 447 -15.20 2.72 7.62
CA ASP A 447 -15.52 3.02 6.22
C ASP A 447 -15.22 4.49 5.90
N PRO A 448 -13.93 4.88 5.79
CA PRO A 448 -13.54 6.29 5.64
C PRO A 448 -14.02 6.92 4.33
N PHE A 449 -14.26 6.11 3.30
CA PHE A 449 -14.69 6.55 1.97
C PHE A 449 -16.17 6.28 1.69
N ASN A 450 -16.94 5.78 2.67
CA ASN A 450 -18.34 5.39 2.52
C ASN A 450 -18.57 4.46 1.31
N LEU A 451 -17.71 3.45 1.18
CA LEU A 451 -17.78 2.49 0.08
C LEU A 451 -18.90 1.47 0.28
N GLU A 452 -19.40 1.33 1.51
CA GLU A 452 -20.47 0.41 1.90
C GLU A 452 -20.19 -1.07 1.55
N LEU A 453 -18.92 -1.44 1.40
CA LEU A 453 -18.47 -2.79 0.99
C LEU A 453 -18.96 -3.91 1.92
N ALA A 454 -19.24 -3.61 3.18
CA ALA A 454 -19.79 -4.57 4.14
C ALA A 454 -21.21 -5.02 3.79
N LEU A 455 -21.98 -4.24 3.01
CA LEU A 455 -23.34 -4.60 2.61
C LEU A 455 -23.39 -5.88 1.76
N GLU A 456 -22.31 -6.19 1.04
CA GLU A 456 -22.22 -7.40 0.21
C GLU A 456 -22.36 -8.69 1.03
N TYR A 457 -22.03 -8.65 2.33
CA TYR A 457 -22.19 -9.79 3.25
C TYR A 457 -23.63 -10.01 3.71
N TRP A 458 -24.55 -9.09 3.45
CA TRP A 458 -25.88 -9.10 4.06
C TRP A 458 -27.03 -9.48 3.13
N CYS A 459 -26.82 -9.52 1.80
CA CYS A 459 -27.78 -9.90 0.74
C CYS A 459 -29.27 -9.58 1.09
N PRO A 460 -29.76 -8.36 0.78
CA PRO A 460 -31.13 -7.96 1.07
C PRO A 460 -32.15 -8.88 0.40
N SER A 461 -33.21 -9.25 1.13
CA SER A 461 -34.36 -10.00 0.57
C SER A 461 -35.33 -9.09 -0.20
N GLU A 462 -35.18 -7.77 -0.11
CA GLU A 462 -36.02 -6.79 -0.80
C GLU A 462 -35.20 -5.98 -1.81
N PRO A 463 -35.71 -5.78 -3.05
CA PRO A 463 -35.01 -5.04 -4.08
C PRO A 463 -35.01 -3.54 -3.74
N VAL A 464 -33.88 -3.02 -3.27
CA VAL A 464 -33.66 -1.57 -3.17
C VAL A 464 -33.34 -1.06 -4.59
N GLN A 465 -33.91 0.08 -4.98
CA GLN A 465 -33.96 0.61 -6.35
C GLN A 465 -32.61 1.14 -6.92
N SER A 466 -31.47 0.55 -6.56
CA SER A 466 -30.16 0.88 -7.13
C SER A 466 -29.67 -0.26 -8.03
N SER A 467 -29.67 0.01 -9.33
CA SER A 467 -29.54 -0.96 -10.42
C SER A 467 -28.12 -1.42 -10.73
N THR A 468 -27.28 -1.79 -9.75
CA THR A 468 -25.91 -2.22 -10.12
C THR A 468 -25.27 -3.33 -9.28
N ILE A 469 -25.74 -3.72 -8.10
CA ILE A 469 -25.02 -4.72 -7.26
C ILE A 469 -25.95 -5.78 -6.63
N MET A 470 -27.27 -5.64 -6.79
CA MET A 470 -28.25 -6.52 -6.13
C MET A 470 -28.58 -7.75 -6.97
N GLY A 471 -27.84 -8.84 -6.73
CA GLY A 471 -28.09 -10.15 -7.36
C GLY A 471 -26.82 -10.92 -7.79
N SER A 472 -25.63 -10.48 -7.40
CA SER A 472 -24.39 -11.18 -7.75
C SER A 472 -24.28 -12.51 -7.00
N TYR A 473 -23.79 -13.54 -7.69
CA TYR A 473 -23.40 -14.83 -7.08
C TYR A 473 -22.52 -14.62 -5.84
N LEU A 474 -21.64 -13.62 -5.87
CA LEU A 474 -20.76 -13.23 -4.78
C LEU A 474 -21.53 -12.89 -3.50
N GLY A 475 -22.52 -12.00 -3.55
CA GLY A 475 -23.28 -11.59 -2.37
C GLY A 475 -24.02 -12.75 -1.69
N VAL A 476 -24.50 -13.73 -2.46
CA VAL A 476 -25.12 -14.95 -1.92
C VAL A 476 -24.10 -15.82 -1.19
N VAL A 477 -22.89 -15.97 -1.73
CA VAL A 477 -21.83 -16.74 -1.08
C VAL A 477 -21.38 -16.09 0.22
N LEU A 478 -21.19 -14.77 0.24
CA LEU A 478 -20.78 -14.03 1.43
C LEU A 478 -21.85 -14.09 2.53
N ALA A 479 -23.12 -13.88 2.19
CA ALA A 479 -24.22 -14.01 3.15
C ALA A 479 -24.36 -15.44 3.71
N LYS A 480 -24.14 -16.45 2.86
CA LYS A 480 -24.10 -17.86 3.29
C LYS A 480 -22.93 -18.11 4.24
N PHE A 481 -21.76 -17.55 3.98
CA PHE A 481 -20.60 -17.66 4.87
C PHE A 481 -20.92 -17.10 6.27
N VAL A 482 -21.47 -15.89 6.37
CA VAL A 482 -21.82 -15.27 7.66
C VAL A 482 -22.79 -16.14 8.48
N ARG A 483 -23.79 -16.72 7.81
CA ARG A 483 -24.78 -17.61 8.45
C ARG A 483 -24.16 -18.94 8.87
N GLN A 484 -23.40 -19.58 7.98
CA GLN A 484 -22.77 -20.88 8.25
C GLN A 484 -21.73 -20.82 9.36
N MET A 485 -20.99 -19.71 9.47
CA MET A 485 -20.03 -19.54 10.55
C MET A 485 -20.71 -19.34 11.91
N GLY A 486 -21.94 -18.81 11.92
CA GLY A 486 -22.76 -18.65 13.13
C GLY A 486 -23.44 -19.92 13.62
N ASP A 487 -23.51 -20.96 12.78
CA ASP A 487 -24.15 -22.23 13.12
C ASP A 487 -23.25 -23.07 14.05
N LEU A 488 -23.83 -23.67 15.08
CA LEU A 488 -23.16 -24.55 16.07
C LEU A 488 -21.75 -24.07 16.49
N LEU A 489 -21.60 -22.79 16.86
CA LEU A 489 -20.32 -22.16 17.20
C LEU A 489 -19.60 -22.82 18.39
N PRO A 490 -18.39 -23.36 18.21
CA PRO A 490 -17.50 -23.72 19.31
C PRO A 490 -17.05 -22.51 20.12
N PRO A 491 -16.75 -22.66 21.42
CA PRO A 491 -16.29 -21.57 22.29
C PRO A 491 -15.02 -20.86 21.78
N THR A 492 -14.16 -21.56 21.04
CA THR A 492 -12.88 -21.07 20.53
C THR A 492 -13.04 -20.00 19.44
N ILE A 493 -14.08 -20.11 18.61
CA ILE A 493 -14.36 -19.16 17.51
C ILE A 493 -15.53 -18.23 17.78
N TYR A 494 -16.15 -18.33 18.96
CA TYR A 494 -17.25 -17.46 19.39
C TYR A 494 -16.86 -15.97 19.41
N ILE A 495 -15.75 -15.63 20.08
CA ILE A 495 -15.27 -14.24 20.16
C ILE A 495 -14.83 -13.71 18.77
N PRO A 496 -14.04 -14.45 17.97
CA PRO A 496 -13.72 -14.07 16.60
C PRO A 496 -14.96 -13.81 15.74
N TYR A 497 -15.99 -14.65 15.83
CA TYR A 497 -17.23 -14.46 15.10
C TYR A 497 -17.96 -13.18 15.51
N LEU A 498 -18.05 -12.88 16.81
CA LEU A 498 -18.64 -11.63 17.28
C LEU A 498 -17.86 -10.40 16.80
N LYS A 499 -16.52 -10.44 16.85
CA LYS A 499 -15.69 -9.35 16.33
C LYS A 499 -15.88 -9.13 14.83
N MET A 500 -16.01 -10.22 14.07
CA MET A 500 -16.35 -10.17 12.64
C MET A 500 -17.70 -9.47 12.43
N LEU A 501 -18.74 -9.86 13.18
CA LEU A 501 -20.06 -9.23 13.09
C LEU A 501 -20.05 -7.75 13.47
N CYS A 502 -19.25 -7.36 14.47
CA CYS A 502 -19.08 -5.96 14.83
C CYS A 502 -18.49 -5.15 13.67
N GLY A 503 -17.46 -5.67 13.00
CA GLY A 503 -16.90 -5.04 11.80
C GLY A 503 -17.89 -4.95 10.64
N LEU A 504 -18.66 -6.01 10.42
CA LEU A 504 -19.70 -6.05 9.38
C LEU A 504 -20.94 -5.21 9.70
N ALA A 505 -21.07 -4.68 10.92
CA ALA A 505 -22.17 -3.82 11.38
C ALA A 505 -21.78 -2.32 11.38
N ASN A 506 -20.94 -1.90 10.44
CA ASN A 506 -20.33 -0.56 10.37
C ASN A 506 -21.25 0.57 9.87
N GLY A 507 -22.48 0.27 9.46
CA GLY A 507 -23.46 1.25 8.97
C GLY A 507 -24.90 0.92 9.38
N PRO A 508 -25.87 1.84 9.21
CA PRO A 508 -27.25 1.65 9.69
C PRO A 508 -27.95 0.41 9.13
N GLN A 509 -27.78 0.15 7.83
CA GLN A 509 -28.36 -1.02 7.16
C GLN A 509 -27.66 -2.31 7.59
N CYS A 510 -26.33 -2.33 7.55
CA CYS A 510 -25.49 -3.42 8.07
C CYS A 510 -25.87 -3.81 9.51
N ALA A 511 -26.04 -2.82 10.39
CA ALA A 511 -26.44 -3.03 11.78
C ALA A 511 -27.85 -3.62 11.89
N HIS A 512 -28.79 -3.18 11.05
CA HIS A 512 -30.13 -3.77 10.98
C HIS A 512 -30.12 -5.23 10.53
N TYR A 513 -29.32 -5.57 9.51
CA TYR A 513 -29.16 -6.96 9.05
C TYR A 513 -28.47 -7.83 10.11
N CYS A 514 -27.43 -7.32 10.77
CA CYS A 514 -26.76 -8.00 11.87
C CYS A 514 -27.72 -8.27 13.05
N PHE A 515 -28.51 -7.26 13.44
CA PHE A 515 -29.56 -7.42 14.46
C PHE A 515 -30.58 -8.49 14.06
N SER A 516 -31.04 -8.47 12.81
CA SER A 516 -32.01 -9.42 12.28
C SER A 516 -31.47 -10.85 12.24
N LEU A 517 -30.22 -11.05 11.81
CA LEU A 517 -29.54 -12.35 11.83
C LEU A 517 -29.56 -12.95 13.23
N LEU A 518 -29.09 -12.16 14.21
CA LEU A 518 -28.99 -12.61 15.58
C LEU A 518 -30.38 -12.82 16.23
N LYS A 519 -31.40 -12.07 15.83
CA LYS A 519 -32.79 -12.23 16.31
C LYS A 519 -33.48 -13.47 15.74
N VAL A 520 -33.32 -13.74 14.44
CA VAL A 520 -33.98 -14.87 13.74
C VAL A 520 -33.41 -16.21 14.19
N ASN A 521 -32.09 -16.27 14.48
CA ASN A 521 -31.46 -17.44 15.09
C ASN A 521 -31.99 -17.77 16.50
N GLY A 522 -32.86 -16.94 17.08
CA GLY A 522 -33.51 -17.21 18.36
C GLY A 522 -34.93 -17.78 18.29
N SER A 523 -35.49 -18.02 17.08
CA SER A 523 -36.91 -18.36 16.89
C SER A 523 -37.18 -19.74 16.27
N SER A 524 -36.16 -20.55 15.96
CA SER A 524 -36.31 -21.92 15.45
C SER A 524 -36.59 -22.92 16.57
N ASN A 525 -37.82 -23.43 16.61
CA ASN A 525 -38.25 -24.51 17.47
C ASN A 525 -37.41 -25.79 17.29
N GLY A 526 -36.73 -26.23 18.35
CA GLY A 526 -36.54 -27.64 18.65
C GLY A 526 -35.20 -28.29 18.25
N LYS A 527 -34.08 -27.80 18.81
CA LYS A 527 -32.94 -28.57 19.35
C LYS A 527 -31.77 -27.59 19.58
N ALA A 528 -31.56 -27.17 20.83
CA ALA A 528 -30.36 -26.50 21.35
C ALA A 528 -29.47 -25.77 20.32
N GLU A 529 -30.04 -24.81 19.60
CA GLU A 529 -29.28 -23.82 18.83
C GLU A 529 -28.94 -22.68 19.80
N VAL A 530 -27.66 -22.29 19.81
CA VAL A 530 -27.08 -21.26 20.68
C VAL A 530 -27.83 -19.94 20.41
N ASN A 531 -28.62 -19.47 21.39
CA ASN A 531 -29.32 -18.21 21.30
C ASN A 531 -28.31 -17.08 21.51
N LEU A 532 -27.49 -16.71 20.53
CA LEU A 532 -26.36 -15.78 20.74
C LEU A 532 -26.72 -14.51 21.54
N TRP A 533 -27.89 -13.89 21.31
CA TRP A 533 -28.38 -12.74 22.10
C TRP A 533 -28.74 -13.09 23.55
N ASN A 534 -29.54 -14.13 23.76
CA ASN A 534 -29.90 -14.53 25.12
C ASN A 534 -28.67 -15.11 25.83
N ASP A 535 -27.80 -15.86 25.17
CA ASP A 535 -26.55 -16.40 25.71
C ASP A 535 -25.56 -15.28 26.04
N LEU A 536 -25.51 -14.17 25.30
CA LEU A 536 -24.77 -12.97 25.70
C LEU A 536 -25.32 -12.38 27.00
N ASP A 537 -26.64 -12.13 27.09
CA ASP A 537 -27.28 -11.63 28.31
C ASP A 537 -27.16 -12.62 29.50
N THR A 538 -27.23 -13.92 29.22
CA THR A 538 -27.17 -15.03 30.19
C THR A 538 -25.72 -15.42 30.55
N CYS A 539 -24.71 -15.06 29.75
CA CYS A 539 -23.29 -15.20 30.10
C CYS A 539 -22.77 -13.97 30.85
N LEU A 540 -23.26 -12.78 30.51
CA LEU A 540 -22.91 -11.52 31.20
C LEU A 540 -23.46 -11.48 32.63
N SER A 541 -24.66 -12.03 32.87
CA SER A 541 -25.28 -12.01 34.20
C SER A 541 -24.52 -12.85 35.27
N PRO A 542 -24.04 -14.07 34.99
CA PRO A 542 -23.15 -14.83 35.87
C PRO A 542 -21.75 -14.23 36.02
N LEU A 543 -21.20 -13.61 34.96
CA LEU A 543 -19.89 -12.92 35.03
C LEU A 543 -19.98 -11.67 35.92
N HIS A 544 -21.04 -10.88 35.80
CA HIS A 544 -21.34 -9.76 36.68
C HIS A 544 -21.52 -10.23 38.14
N THR A 545 -22.21 -11.35 38.34
CA THR A 545 -22.41 -11.96 39.68
C THR A 545 -21.10 -12.54 40.25
N ARG A 546 -20.23 -13.12 39.41
CA ARG A 546 -18.88 -13.60 39.79
C ARG A 546 -17.92 -12.46 40.11
N MET A 547 -18.00 -11.32 39.40
CA MET A 547 -17.24 -10.12 39.74
C MET A 547 -17.70 -9.47 41.05
N LEU A 548 -19.00 -9.49 41.34
CA LEU A 548 -19.54 -8.99 42.61
C LEU A 548 -19.15 -9.87 43.80
N THR A 549 -19.05 -11.18 43.60
CA THR A 549 -18.67 -12.16 44.64
C THR A 549 -17.17 -12.34 44.81
N SER A 550 -16.33 -11.97 43.83
CA SER A 550 -14.86 -12.05 43.93
C SER A 550 -14.18 -10.83 44.58
N THR A 551 -14.96 -9.94 45.19
CA THR A 551 -14.48 -8.70 45.86
C THR A 551 -13.53 -8.92 47.04
N HIS A 552 -13.12 -10.15 47.34
CA HIS A 552 -12.08 -10.46 48.33
C HIS A 552 -10.70 -10.85 47.77
N THR A 553 -10.50 -10.91 46.46
CA THR A 553 -9.14 -11.13 45.90
C THR A 553 -8.88 -10.23 44.70
N LYS A 554 -8.03 -9.23 44.92
CA LYS A 554 -7.50 -8.30 43.92
C LYS A 554 -6.96 -9.04 42.70
N LEU A 555 -7.64 -8.93 41.56
CA LEU A 555 -7.07 -9.15 40.24
C LEU A 555 -7.66 -8.09 39.30
N ASN A 556 -6.81 -7.17 38.85
CA ASN A 556 -7.13 -6.11 37.91
C ASN A 556 -7.40 -6.73 36.53
N PHE A 557 -8.65 -6.68 36.06
CA PHE A 557 -8.95 -6.78 34.63
C PHE A 557 -9.79 -5.57 34.24
N THR A 558 -9.15 -4.66 33.52
CA THR A 558 -9.71 -3.39 33.06
C THR A 558 -10.78 -3.60 32.00
N ALA A 559 -11.94 -3.02 32.24
CA ALA A 559 -13.01 -2.81 31.29
C ALA A 559 -12.53 -1.93 30.12
N SER A 560 -12.40 -2.50 28.92
CA SER A 560 -12.18 -1.72 27.69
C SER A 560 -12.99 -2.23 26.50
N LEU A 561 -13.93 -3.17 26.69
CA LEU A 561 -14.57 -3.89 25.58
C LEU A 561 -15.83 -3.21 25.00
N PHE A 562 -16.27 -2.07 25.52
CA PHE A 562 -17.47 -1.37 25.00
C PHE A 562 -17.36 0.15 24.87
N THR A 563 -16.16 0.70 24.94
CA THR A 563 -15.92 2.11 24.58
C THR A 563 -14.59 2.23 23.85
N ARG A 564 -14.59 1.98 22.53
CA ARG A 564 -13.85 2.74 21.49
C ARG A 564 -14.02 2.12 20.10
#